data_AF-A0A7J2YTJ6-F1
#
_entry.id   AF-A0A7J2YTJ6-F1
#
_cell.length_a   1.000
_cell.length_b   1.000
_cell.length_c   1.000
_cell.angle_alpha   90.00
_cell.angle_beta   90.00
_cell.angle_gamma   90.00
#
_symmetry.space_group_name_H-M   'P 1'
#
loop_
_entity.id
_entity.type
_entity.pdbx_description
1 polymer ?
#
loop_
_entity_poly.entity_id
_entity_poly.type
_entity_poly.pdbx_seq_one_letter_code
_entity_poly.pdbx_strand_id
1 'polypeptide(L)' 'MTENNETVEVSGIESKFTRVTLTIIAVLLVFAGPTYVPYLLSDGLHAEYFASIGIGLVLFIVGLVMVVYLIRKKVIT' A
#
# COMPACT_ATOMS: atom_id res chain seq x y z
N MET A 1 -13.76 14.37 32.97
CA MET A 1 -12.74 14.47 31.91
C MET A 1 -13.16 13.49 30.83
N THR A 2 -13.92 13.95 29.84
CA THR A 2 -14.45 13.10 28.77
C THR A 2 -13.42 13.06 27.64
N GLU A 3 -12.67 11.97 27.52
CA GLU A 3 -11.86 11.69 26.35
C GLU A 3 -12.79 11.50 25.15
N ASN A 4 -12.73 12.47 24.26
CA ASN A 4 -13.18 12.46 22.89
C ASN A 4 -12.49 11.32 22.14
N ASN A 5 -13.11 10.14 22.16
CA ASN A 5 -12.82 9.08 21.21
C ASN A 5 -13.38 9.48 19.85
N GLU A 6 -12.61 10.27 19.13
CA GLU A 6 -12.80 10.50 17.71
C GLU A 6 -12.59 9.15 17.01
N THR A 7 -13.62 8.31 17.05
CA THR A 7 -13.76 7.19 16.15
C THR A 7 -13.75 7.82 14.77
N VAL A 8 -12.59 7.78 14.13
CA VAL A 8 -12.43 8.10 12.72
C VAL A 8 -13.35 7.14 12.01
N GLU A 9 -14.60 7.57 11.81
CA GLU A 9 -15.56 6.93 10.94
C GLU A 9 -14.91 6.96 9.57
N VAL A 10 -14.27 5.85 9.20
CA VAL A 10 -13.75 5.64 7.86
C VAL A 10 -14.95 5.34 6.94
N SER A 11 -15.88 6.29 6.90
CA SER A 11 -17.12 6.32 6.10
C SER A 11 -16.85 6.19 4.60
N GLY A 12 -15.59 6.37 4.19
CA GLY A 12 -15.15 6.21 2.81
C GLY A 12 -14.93 4.76 2.35
N ILE A 13 -14.67 3.78 3.23
CA ILE A 13 -14.29 2.40 2.79
C ILE A 13 -15.47 1.64 2.15
N GLU A 14 -16.70 2.01 2.47
CA GLU A 14 -17.91 1.36 1.93
C GLU A 14 -18.24 1.77 0.48
N SER A 15 -17.66 2.88 0.01
CA SER A 15 -17.85 3.35 -1.36
C SER A 15 -17.17 2.42 -2.36
N LYS A 16 -17.89 2.08 -3.44
CA LYS A 16 -17.35 1.31 -4.58
C LYS A 16 -16.08 1.96 -5.16
N PHE A 17 -15.99 3.29 -5.13
CA PHE A 17 -14.83 4.02 -5.64
C PHE A 17 -13.58 3.81 -4.78
N THR A 18 -13.72 3.84 -3.46
CA THR A 18 -12.63 3.59 -2.51
C THR A 18 -12.13 2.17 -2.63
N ARG A 19 -13.04 1.19 -2.78
CA ARG A 19 -12.71 -0.20 -3.07
C ARG A 19 -11.83 -0.32 -4.32
N VAL A 20 -12.23 0.29 -5.44
CA VAL A 20 -11.45 0.24 -6.70
C VAL A 20 -10.10 0.93 -6.54
N THR A 21 -10.07 2.12 -5.94
CA THR A 21 -8.84 2.89 -5.73
C THR A 21 -7.84 2.12 -4.85
N LEU A 22 -8.30 1.53 -3.74
CA LEU A 22 -7.48 0.72 -2.86
C LEU A 22 -6.94 -0.53 -3.57
N THR A 23 -7.74 -1.18 -4.42
CA THR A 23 -7.28 -2.31 -5.23
C THR A 23 -6.20 -1.90 -6.21
N ILE A 24 -6.37 -0.78 -6.93
CA ILE A 24 -5.36 -0.26 -7.86
C ILE A 24 -4.06 0.05 -7.12
N ILE A 25 -4.15 0.73 -5.98
CA ILE A 25 -2.99 1.05 -5.14
C ILE A 25 -2.30 -0.22 -4.66
N ALA A 26 -3.05 -1.22 -4.19
CA ALA A 26 -2.49 -2.48 -3.73
C ALA A 26 -1.73 -3.22 -4.85
N VAL A 27 -2.31 -3.29 -6.04
CA VAL A 27 -1.66 -3.85 -7.24
C VAL A 27 -0.41 -3.06 -7.59
N LEU A 28 -0.47 -1.72 -7.58
CA LEU A 28 0.69 -0.88 -7.82
C LEU A 28 1.80 -1.13 -6.79
N LEU A 29 1.50 -1.24 -5.50
CA LEU A 29 2.52 -1.55 -4.50
C LEU A 29 3.16 -2.93 -4.73
N VAL A 30 2.36 -3.94 -5.09
CA VAL A 30 2.85 -5.31 -5.36
C VAL A 30 3.75 -5.35 -6.59
N PHE A 31 3.38 -4.67 -7.68
CA PHE A 31 4.16 -4.74 -8.91
C PHE A 31 5.25 -3.68 -8.97
N ALA A 32 4.94 -2.43 -8.65
CA ALA A 32 5.89 -1.32 -8.71
C ALA A 32 6.87 -1.28 -7.53
N GLY A 33 6.47 -1.80 -6.37
CA GLY A 33 7.32 -1.90 -5.18
C GLY A 33 8.67 -2.56 -5.46
N PRO A 34 8.73 -3.82 -5.90
CA PRO A 34 10.00 -4.50 -6.11
C PRO A 34 10.67 -4.20 -7.46
N THR A 35 9.97 -3.57 -8.41
CA THR A 35 10.49 -3.37 -9.78
C THR A 35 10.87 -1.91 -10.04
N TYR A 36 9.90 -0.99 -9.95
CA TYR A 36 10.08 0.41 -10.31
C TYR A 36 10.72 1.24 -9.21
N VAL A 37 10.39 0.99 -7.93
CA VAL A 37 10.92 1.79 -6.84
C VAL A 37 12.44 1.61 -6.66
N PRO A 38 13.01 0.38 -6.66
CA PRO A 38 14.45 0.20 -6.62
C PRO A 38 15.15 0.82 -7.82
N TYR A 39 14.53 0.76 -9.01
CA TYR A 39 15.08 1.39 -10.21
C TYR A 39 15.15 2.91 -10.06
N LEU A 40 14.07 3.57 -9.62
CA LEU A 40 14.04 5.01 -9.39
C LEU A 40 15.01 5.46 -8.29
N LEU A 41 15.16 4.68 -7.22
CA LEU A 41 16.08 5.00 -6.13
C LEU A 41 17.55 4.81 -6.52
N SER A 42 17.85 3.74 -7.24
CA SER A 42 19.21 3.44 -7.68
C SER A 42 19.66 4.38 -8.80
N ASP A 43 18.79 4.65 -9.79
CA ASP A 43 19.14 5.42 -11.00
C ASP A 43 18.93 6.93 -10.77
N GLY A 44 17.87 7.32 -10.08
CA GLY A 44 17.55 8.73 -9.82
C GLY A 44 18.27 9.33 -8.62
N LEU A 45 18.50 8.54 -7.56
CA LEU A 45 19.08 9.01 -6.29
C LEU A 45 20.49 8.49 -6.01
N HIS A 46 21.03 7.62 -6.88
CA HIS A 46 22.30 6.90 -6.65
C HIS A 46 22.35 6.23 -5.26
N ALA A 47 21.18 5.81 -4.73
CA ALA A 47 21.11 5.13 -3.45
C ALA A 47 21.76 3.74 -3.56
N GLU A 48 22.38 3.27 -2.48
CA GLU A 48 22.97 1.93 -2.45
C GLU A 48 21.96 0.89 -2.95
N TYR A 49 22.39 0.08 -3.92
CA TYR A 49 21.55 -0.91 -4.58
C TYR A 49 20.84 -1.85 -3.58
N PHE A 50 21.52 -2.21 -2.49
CA PHE A 50 20.97 -3.01 -1.41
C PHE A 50 19.86 -2.30 -0.62
N ALA A 51 20.02 -1.00 -0.35
CA ALA A 51 18.98 -0.20 0.30
C ALA A 51 17.76 -0.01 -0.61
N SER A 52 17.99 0.22 -1.91
CA SER A 52 16.95 0.37 -2.93
C SER A 52 16.10 -0.90 -3.07
N ILE A 53 16.75 -2.08 -3.13
CA ILE A 53 16.06 -3.38 -3.12
C ILE A 53 15.30 -3.60 -1.81
N GLY A 54 15.91 -3.27 -0.67
CA GLY A 54 15.28 -3.40 0.64
C GLY A 54 13.97 -2.62 0.72
N ILE A 55 13.96 -1.38 0.24
CA ILE A 55 12.77 -0.53 0.19
C ILE A 55 11.70 -1.13 -0.74
N GLY A 56 12.11 -1.65 -1.90
CA GLY A 56 11.18 -2.29 -2.83
C GLY A 56 10.52 -3.54 -2.25
N LEU A 57 11.27 -4.35 -1.49
CA LEU A 57 10.72 -5.51 -0.78
C LEU A 57 9.76 -5.12 0.34
N VAL A 58 10.05 -4.06 1.09
CA VAL A 58 9.12 -3.56 2.13
C VAL A 58 7.81 -3.11 1.48
N LEU A 59 7.87 -2.37 0.37
CA LEU A 59 6.67 -1.96 -0.38
C LEU A 59 5.88 -3.15 -0.92
N PHE A 60 6.57 -4.19 -1.39
CA PHE A 60 5.93 -5.43 -1.81
C PHE A 60 5.15 -6.10 -0.67
N ILE A 61 5.77 -6.22 0.52
CA ILE A 61 5.12 -6.79 1.70
C ILE A 61 3.89 -5.96 2.12
N VAL A 62 4.02 -4.63 2.13
CA VAL A 62 2.90 -3.73 2.43
C VAL A 62 1.76 -3.92 1.41
N GLY A 63 2.09 -4.04 0.12
CA GLY A 63 1.14 -4.35 -0.94
C GLY A 63 0.41 -5.67 -0.71
N LEU A 64 1.12 -6.74 -0.34
CA LEU A 64 0.52 -8.03 -0.02
C LEU A 64 -0.42 -7.96 1.20
N VAL A 65 0.02 -7.29 2.28
CA VAL A 65 -0.82 -7.08 3.47
C VAL A 65 -2.08 -6.31 3.12
N MET A 66 -1.97 -5.29 2.26
CA MET A 66 -3.10 -4.52 1.76
C MET A 66 -4.06 -5.40 0.95
N VAL A 67 -3.57 -6.23 0.02
CA VAL A 67 -4.40 -7.19 -0.73
C VAL A 67 -5.13 -8.14 0.23
N VAL A 68 -4.42 -8.71 1.21
CA VAL A 68 -5.02 -9.60 2.22
C VAL A 68 -6.08 -8.87 3.04
N TYR A 69 -5.85 -7.61 3.40
CA TYR A 69 -6.85 -6.79 4.09
C TYR A 69 -8.11 -6.58 3.24
N LEU A 70 -7.95 -6.24 1.95
CA LEU A 70 -9.08 -6.08 1.03
C LEU A 70 -9.88 -7.38 0.88
N ILE A 71 -9.20 -8.53 0.77
CA ILE A 71 -9.86 -9.85 0.69
C ILE A 71 -10.60 -10.16 1.99
N ARG A 72 -9.94 -10.02 3.15
CA ARG A 72 -10.52 -10.34 4.47
C ARG A 72 -11.74 -9.49 4.79
N LYS A 73 -11.75 -8.23 4.37
CA LYS A 73 -12.88 -7.32 4.62
C LYS A 73 -14.03 -7.50 3.61
N LYS A 74 -14.01 -8.56 2.79
CA LYS A 74 -14.93 -8.78 1.64
C LYS A 74 -15.03 -7.57 0.72
N VAL A 75 -13.97 -6.74 0.68
CA VAL A 75 -13.82 -5.60 -0.24
C VAL A 75 -13.56 -6.09 -1.67
N ILE A 76 -13.34 -7.39 -1.87
CA ILE A 76 -13.38 -8.04 -3.17
C ILE A 76 -14.28 -9.26 -2.99
N THR A 77 -15.44 -9.26 -3.62
CA THR A 77 -16.39 -10.39 -3.75
C THR A 77 -17.05 -10.23 -5.11
#